data_AF-X1H8E2-F1
#
_entry.id   AF-X1H8E2-F1
#
_cell.length_a   1.000
_cell.length_b   1.000
_cell.length_c   1.000
_cell.angle_alpha   90.00
_cell.angle_beta   90.00
_cell.angle_gamma   90.00
#
_symmetry.space_group_name_H-M   'P 1'
#
loop_
_entity.id
_entity.type
_entity.pdbx_description
1 polymer ?
#
loop_
_entity_poly.entity_id
_entity_poly.type
_entity_poly.pdbx_seq_one_letter_code
_entity_poly.pdbx_strand_id
1 'polypeptide(L)'
;PLIVAESYDMIEYFRQVAGHESQRCQYCFRLRLSKTVEIARQMNFGAFTTTLLISPDQKHDLLREVGDELSKEKGVEFLYADLRKRYSDSRHLTKPLNLYRQQYCGCIYSEWERYADIKIE
;
A
#
# COMPACT_ATOMS: atom_id res chain seq x y z
N PRO A 1 -15.23 3.79 -14.37
CA PRO A 1 -15.30 2.31 -14.35
C PRO A 1 -14.36 1.78 -13.26
N LEU A 2 -14.74 0.73 -12.54
CA LEU A 2 -13.86 0.05 -11.59
C LEU A 2 -12.98 -0.95 -12.35
N ILE A 3 -11.69 -0.97 -12.02
CA ILE A 3 -10.70 -1.85 -12.66
C ILE A 3 -10.07 -2.66 -11.56
N VAL A 4 -10.16 -3.97 -11.69
CA VAL A 4 -9.71 -4.91 -10.66
C VAL A 4 -8.63 -5.77 -11.30
N ALA A 5 -7.45 -5.82 -10.67
CA ALA A 5 -6.43 -6.78 -11.05
C ALA A 5 -6.91 -8.19 -10.68
N GLU A 6 -6.82 -9.15 -11.60
CA GLU A 6 -7.36 -10.50 -11.42
C GLU A 6 -6.61 -11.32 -10.36
N SER A 7 -5.31 -11.05 -10.14
CA SER A 7 -4.47 -11.82 -9.21
C SER A 7 -4.07 -11.03 -7.97
N TYR A 8 -4.04 -11.74 -6.85
CA TYR A 8 -3.36 -11.33 -5.63
C TYR A 8 -2.08 -12.16 -5.52
N ASP A 9 -0.93 -11.56 -5.84
CA ASP A 9 0.34 -12.27 -6.04
C ASP A 9 1.00 -12.70 -4.71
N MET A 10 0.32 -13.56 -3.94
CA MET A 10 0.76 -14.08 -2.63
C MET A 10 2.08 -14.82 -2.71
N ILE A 11 2.22 -15.71 -3.69
CA ILE A 11 3.43 -16.53 -3.83
C ILE A 11 4.64 -15.62 -4.07
N GLU A 12 4.49 -14.61 -4.92
CA GLU A 12 5.54 -13.65 -5.21
C GLU A 12 5.87 -12.78 -3.99
N TYR A 13 4.84 -12.31 -3.27
CA TYR A 13 5.02 -11.60 -2.01
C TYR A 13 5.88 -12.41 -1.02
N PHE A 14 5.56 -13.69 -0.80
CA PHE A 14 6.32 -14.53 0.12
C PHE A 14 7.74 -14.79 -0.36
N ARG A 15 7.96 -15.01 -1.66
CA ARG A 15 9.31 -15.19 -2.22
C ARG A 15 10.20 -13.97 -2.01
N GLN A 16 9.63 -12.77 -2.12
CA GLN A 16 10.38 -11.53 -1.92
C GLN A 16 10.64 -11.23 -0.44
N VAL A 17 9.71 -11.60 0.44
CA VAL A 17 9.76 -11.22 1.86
C VAL A 17 10.45 -12.24 2.75
N ALA A 18 10.42 -13.54 2.41
CA ALA A 18 11.06 -14.56 3.22
C ALA A 18 12.57 -14.30 3.36
N GLY A 19 13.07 -14.23 4.60
CA GLY A 19 14.44 -13.85 4.93
C GLY A 19 14.69 -12.33 4.99
N HIS A 20 13.68 -11.51 4.72
CA HIS A 20 13.72 -10.05 4.77
C HIS A 20 12.47 -9.48 5.49
N GLU A 21 11.95 -10.19 6.49
CA GLU A 21 10.66 -9.90 7.11
C GLU A 21 10.60 -8.50 7.75
N SER A 22 11.74 -7.99 8.23
CA SER A 22 11.89 -6.63 8.77
C SER A 22 11.76 -5.53 7.71
N GLN A 23 12.13 -5.86 6.47
CA GLN A 23 12.05 -4.98 5.29
C GLN A 23 10.80 -5.24 4.45
N ARG A 24 9.89 -6.11 4.90
CA ARG A 24 8.68 -6.53 4.15
C ARG A 24 7.86 -5.42 3.52
N CYS A 25 7.79 -4.24 4.14
CA CYS A 25 7.04 -3.10 3.61
C CYS A 25 7.60 -2.62 2.28
N GLN A 26 8.93 -2.60 2.11
CA GLN A 26 9.57 -2.17 0.88
C GLN A 26 9.16 -3.09 -0.29
N TYR A 27 9.28 -4.40 -0.09
CA TYR A 27 8.85 -5.40 -1.06
C TYR A 27 7.34 -5.34 -1.34
N CYS A 28 6.52 -5.20 -0.29
CA CYS A 28 5.08 -5.07 -0.43
C CYS A 28 4.70 -3.85 -1.28
N PHE A 29 5.22 -2.67 -0.93
CA PHE A 29 4.91 -1.43 -1.65
C PHE A 29 5.38 -1.52 -3.09
N ARG A 30 6.60 -2.02 -3.33
CA ARG A 30 7.13 -2.16 -4.69
C ARG A 30 6.27 -3.10 -5.52
N LEU A 31 5.91 -4.28 -4.99
CA LEU A 31 5.06 -5.24 -5.68
C LEU A 31 3.69 -4.64 -6.05
N ARG A 32 3.02 -3.99 -5.10
CA ARG A 32 1.67 -3.44 -5.32
C ARG A 32 1.68 -2.22 -6.22
N LEU A 33 2.55 -1.26 -5.96
CA LEU A 33 2.65 -0.04 -6.76
C LEU A 33 3.15 -0.34 -8.18
N SER A 34 4.02 -1.34 -8.37
CA SER A 34 4.45 -1.78 -9.71
C SER A 34 3.25 -2.23 -10.57
N LYS A 35 2.32 -2.99 -9.97
CA LYS A 35 1.11 -3.40 -10.67
C LYS A 35 0.21 -2.20 -10.97
N THR A 36 0.05 -1.27 -10.02
CA THR A 36 -0.76 -0.06 -10.20
C THR A 36 -0.22 0.82 -11.32
N VAL A 37 1.09 1.10 -11.33
CA VAL A 37 1.70 1.97 -12.34
C VAL A 37 1.69 1.32 -13.73
N GLU A 38 1.83 0.00 -13.82
CA GLU A 38 1.74 -0.71 -15.11
C GLU A 38 0.34 -0.58 -15.71
N ILE A 39 -0.71 -0.76 -14.91
CA ILE A 39 -2.09 -0.52 -15.36
C ILE A 39 -2.29 0.95 -15.71
N ALA A 40 -1.77 1.89 -14.90
CA ALA A 40 -1.89 3.31 -15.19
C ALA A 40 -1.26 3.68 -16.54
N ARG A 41 -0.10 3.12 -16.85
CA ARG A 41 0.59 3.28 -18.14
C ARG A 41 -0.21 2.68 -19.29
N GLN A 42 -0.69 1.44 -19.15
CA GLN A 42 -1.49 0.75 -20.18
C GLN A 42 -2.78 1.50 -20.51
N MET A 43 -3.32 2.23 -19.55
CA MET A 43 -4.57 2.97 -19.67
C MET A 43 -4.40 4.46 -19.94
N ASN A 44 -3.17 4.94 -20.10
CA ASN A 44 -2.84 6.35 -20.30
C ASN A 44 -3.35 7.27 -19.17
N PHE A 45 -3.33 6.81 -17.92
CA PHE A 45 -3.52 7.70 -16.76
C PHE A 45 -2.25 8.53 -16.52
N GLY A 46 -2.42 9.81 -16.20
CA GLY A 46 -1.29 10.73 -15.98
C GLY A 46 -0.56 10.51 -14.65
N ALA A 47 -1.25 9.95 -13.65
CA ALA A 47 -0.68 9.72 -12.32
C ALA A 47 -1.25 8.46 -11.66
N PHE A 48 -0.52 7.93 -10.69
CA PHE A 48 -0.96 6.87 -9.79
C PHE A 48 -0.69 7.26 -8.33
N THR A 49 -1.45 6.68 -7.39
CA THR A 49 -1.30 6.92 -5.95
C THR A 49 -1.82 5.73 -5.15
N THR A 50 -1.82 5.84 -3.83
CA THR A 50 -2.32 4.79 -2.92
C THR A 50 -3.14 5.37 -1.77
N THR A 51 -4.16 4.62 -1.36
CA THR A 51 -4.98 4.93 -0.19
C THR A 51 -4.21 4.79 1.13
N LEU A 52 -3.04 4.12 1.12
CA LEU A 52 -2.19 3.95 2.30
C LEU A 52 -1.71 5.29 2.89
N LEU A 53 -1.66 6.36 2.07
CA LEU A 53 -1.21 7.70 2.48
C LEU A 53 -2.14 8.42 3.47
N ILE A 54 -3.30 7.84 3.79
CA ILE A 54 -4.17 8.36 4.85
C ILE A 54 -3.80 7.85 6.24
N SER A 55 -3.12 6.70 6.33
CA SER A 55 -2.91 6.03 7.60
C SER A 55 -1.66 6.55 8.32
N PRO A 56 -1.78 6.98 9.60
CA PRO A 56 -0.63 7.44 10.38
C PRO A 56 0.41 6.34 10.65
N ASP A 57 0.01 5.07 10.59
CA ASP A 57 0.87 3.93 10.90
C ASP A 57 1.70 3.44 9.69
N GLN A 58 1.46 3.99 8.50
CA GLN A 58 2.19 3.59 7.30
C GLN A 58 3.55 4.27 7.20
N LYS A 59 4.52 3.58 6.60
CA LYS A 59 5.88 4.12 6.35
C LYS A 59 5.83 5.08 5.14
N HIS A 60 5.36 6.31 5.36
CA HIS A 60 5.17 7.32 4.30
C HIS A 60 6.43 7.62 3.49
N ASP A 61 7.58 7.77 4.15
CA ASP A 61 8.83 8.07 3.45
C ASP A 61 9.22 6.93 2.50
N LEU A 62 9.08 5.68 2.95
CA LEU A 62 9.31 4.49 2.12
C LEU A 62 8.28 4.37 0.99
N LEU A 63 7.00 4.70 1.24
CA LEU A 63 5.99 4.75 0.18
C LEU A 63 6.31 5.77 -0.89
N ARG A 64 6.77 6.97 -0.48
CA ARG A 64 7.18 8.03 -1.40
C ARG A 64 8.41 7.62 -2.19
N GLU A 65 9.43 7.08 -1.54
CA GLU A 65 10.64 6.57 -2.19
C GLU A 65 10.32 5.53 -3.27
N VAL A 66 9.58 4.47 -2.91
CA VAL A 66 9.18 3.42 -3.86
C VAL A 66 8.29 3.97 -4.98
N GLY A 67 7.37 4.87 -4.67
CA GLY A 67 6.52 5.52 -5.66
C GLY A 67 7.31 6.36 -6.66
N ASP A 68 8.25 7.17 -6.18
CA ASP A 68 9.11 8.03 -7.00
C ASP A 68 10.05 7.20 -7.89
N GLU A 69 10.60 6.10 -7.37
CA GLU A 69 11.39 5.14 -8.17
C GLU A 69 10.57 4.57 -9.32
N LEU A 70 9.38 4.03 -9.02
CA LEU A 70 8.49 3.48 -10.04
C LEU A 70 8.01 4.53 -11.03
N SER A 71 7.80 5.76 -10.58
CA SER A 71 7.45 6.88 -11.45
C SER A 71 8.54 7.13 -12.50
N LYS A 72 9.81 7.16 -12.07
CA LYS A 72 10.96 7.30 -12.97
C LYS A 72 11.12 6.10 -13.91
N GLU A 73 10.91 4.89 -13.41
CA GLU A 73 11.05 3.65 -14.19
C GLU A 73 9.95 3.50 -15.27
N LYS A 74 8.74 4.00 -15.01
CA LYS A 74 7.55 3.70 -15.83
C LYS A 74 6.96 4.91 -16.56
N GLY A 75 7.42 6.12 -16.24
CA GLY A 75 7.00 7.36 -16.90
C GLY A 75 5.58 7.80 -16.56
N VAL A 76 5.07 7.44 -15.38
CA VAL A 76 3.76 7.87 -14.86
C VAL A 76 3.98 8.56 -13.52
N GLU A 77 3.37 9.71 -13.26
CA GLU A 77 3.61 10.48 -12.04
C GLU A 77 3.11 9.74 -10.78
N PHE A 78 3.96 9.62 -9.75
CA PHE A 78 3.49 9.20 -8.44
C PHE A 78 2.96 10.41 -7.66
N LEU A 79 1.65 10.45 -7.45
CA LEU A 79 1.02 11.55 -6.72
C LEU A 79 1.04 11.27 -5.22
N TYR A 80 2.11 11.72 -4.55
CA TYR A 80 2.17 11.72 -3.09
C TYR A 80 1.30 12.84 -2.49
N ALA A 81 0.49 12.50 -1.50
CA ALA A 81 -0.25 13.45 -0.68
C ALA A 81 -0.21 13.01 0.79
N ASP A 82 0.16 13.91 1.70
CA ASP A 82 0.07 13.63 3.14
C ASP A 82 -1.38 13.79 3.62
N LEU A 83 -2.12 12.69 3.62
CA LEU A 83 -3.53 12.65 4.01
C LEU A 83 -3.73 12.31 5.50
N ARG A 84 -2.67 12.20 6.31
CA ARG A 84 -2.78 11.83 7.73
C ARG A 84 -3.64 12.81 8.52
N LYS A 85 -3.64 14.09 8.15
CA LYS A 85 -4.52 15.13 8.73
C LYS A 85 -6.01 14.84 8.53
N ARG A 86 -6.37 14.03 7.53
CA ARG A 86 -7.74 13.61 7.20
C ARG A 86 -8.12 12.26 7.79
N TYR A 87 -7.22 11.61 8.54
CA TYR A 87 -7.48 10.30 9.12
C TYR A 87 -8.71 10.32 10.03
N SER A 88 -8.80 11.29 10.94
CA SER A 88 -9.94 11.44 11.84
C SER A 88 -11.25 11.69 11.08
N ASP A 89 -11.21 12.62 10.11
CA ASP A 89 -12.35 12.93 9.23
C ASP A 89 -12.88 11.66 8.55
N SER A 90 -11.98 10.82 8.01
CA SER A 90 -12.37 9.57 7.35
C SER A 90 -13.06 8.58 8.30
N ARG A 91 -12.64 8.53 9.58
CA ARG A 91 -13.31 7.68 10.59
C ARG A 91 -14.71 8.19 10.91
N HIS A 92 -14.89 9.50 11.02
CA HIS A 92 -16.20 10.10 11.25
C HIS A 92 -17.14 9.85 10.07
N LEU A 93 -16.67 10.07 8.85
CA LEU A 93 -17.44 9.86 7.61
C LEU A 93 -17.88 8.40 7.44
N THR A 94 -17.01 7.44 7.79
CA THR A 94 -17.30 6.01 7.62
C THR A 94 -18.07 5.37 8.78
N LYS A 95 -18.22 6.06 9.93
CA LYS A 95 -18.94 5.54 11.10
C LYS A 95 -20.38 5.12 10.79
N PRO A 96 -21.22 5.94 10.14
CA PRO A 96 -22.60 5.56 9.84
C PRO A 96 -22.72 4.48 8.75
N LEU A 97 -21.67 4.24 7.96
CA LEU A 97 -21.68 3.28 6.85
C LEU A 97 -21.46 1.83 7.28
N ASN A 98 -21.19 1.59 8.58
CA ASN A 98 -20.89 0.26 9.14
C ASN A 98 -19.85 -0.55 8.34
N LEU A 99 -18.84 0.15 7.79
CA LEU A 99 -17.77 -0.49 7.03
C LEU A 99 -16.85 -1.28 7.96
N TYR A 100 -16.37 -2.42 7.46
CA TYR A 100 -15.30 -3.16 8.10
C TYR A 100 -14.07 -2.27 8.29
N ARG A 101 -13.51 -2.27 9.51
CA ARG A 101 -12.32 -1.50 9.87
C ARG A 101 -11.16 -2.44 10.16
N GLN A 102 -10.32 -2.60 9.15
CA GLN A 102 -9.10 -3.37 9.26
C GLN A 102 -8.13 -2.71 10.26
N GLN A 103 -7.55 -3.52 11.16
CA GLN A 103 -6.60 -3.08 12.20
C GLN A 103 -5.15 -3.48 11.91
N TYR A 104 -4.83 -3.80 10.67
CA TYR A 104 -3.51 -4.23 10.20
C TYR A 104 -3.32 -3.73 8.76
N CYS A 105 -2.10 -3.73 8.22
CA CYS A 105 -1.85 -3.15 6.89
C CYS A 105 -2.37 -4.01 5.72
N GLY A 106 -2.78 -5.25 5.98
CA GLY A 106 -3.28 -6.19 4.97
C GLY A 106 -2.32 -7.33 4.62
N CYS A 107 -1.07 -7.30 5.12
CA CYS A 107 -0.16 -8.44 4.99
C CYS A 107 -0.26 -9.38 6.19
N ILE A 108 0.00 -10.66 5.97
CA ILE A 108 -0.10 -11.72 7.00
C ILE A 108 0.84 -11.46 8.18
N TYR A 109 1.99 -10.83 7.95
CA TYR A 109 2.92 -10.48 9.02
C TYR A 109 2.35 -9.41 9.94
N SER A 110 1.71 -8.38 9.40
CA SER A 110 1.05 -7.34 10.22
C SER A 110 -0.17 -7.90 10.95
N GLU A 111 -0.86 -8.87 10.37
CA GLU A 111 -1.92 -9.60 11.04
C GLU A 111 -1.38 -10.46 12.19
N TRP A 112 -0.28 -11.18 11.96
CA TRP A 112 0.37 -12.00 12.97
C TRP A 112 0.92 -11.17 14.13
N GLU A 113 1.63 -10.06 13.86
CA GLU A 113 2.09 -9.10 14.87
C GLU A 113 0.94 -8.60 15.75
N ARG A 114 -0.22 -8.28 15.14
CA ARG A 114 -1.41 -7.84 15.87
C ARG A 114 -1.99 -8.93 16.78
N TYR A 115 -2.04 -10.18 16.31
CA TYR A 115 -2.62 -11.30 17.07
C TYR A 115 -1.69 -11.84 18.16
N ALA A 116 -0.39 -11.87 17.89
CA ALA A 116 0.61 -12.39 18.81
C ALA A 116 1.20 -11.32 19.75
N ASP A 117 0.88 -10.03 19.52
CA ASP A 117 1.44 -8.89 20.25
C ASP A 117 2.98 -8.86 20.22
N ILE A 118 3.52 -9.03 19.01
CA ILE A 118 4.97 -9.03 18.75
C ILE A 118 5.33 -8.01 17.66
N LYS A 119 6.63 -7.72 17.54
CA LYS A 119 7.20 -7.03 16.38
C LYS A 119 8.22 -7.92 15.70
N ILE A 120 8.15 -7.97 14.39
CA ILE A 120 9.12 -8.71 13.57
C ILE A 120 10.26 -7.75 13.24
N GLU A 121 11.44 -8.05 13.79
CA GLU A 121 12.70 -7.31 13.64
C GLU A 121 13.58 -7.82 12.51
#